data_AF-A0A2N2B6A2-F1
#
_entry.id   AF-A0A2N2B6A2-F1
#
_cell.length_a   1.000
_cell.length_b   1.000
_cell.length_c   1.000
_cell.angle_alpha   90.00
_cell.angle_beta   90.00
_cell.angle_gamma   90.00
#
_symmetry.space_group_name_H-M   'P 1'
#
loop_
_entity.id
_entity.type
_entity.pdbx_description
1 polymer ?
#
loop_
_entity_poly.entity_id
_entity_poly.type
_entity_poly.pdbx_seq_one_letter_code
_entity_poly.pdbx_strand_id
1 'polypeptide(L)'
;MKKICVILVLMLVFISVLAGCKKEVVTEKDIADMTFDEIVEAARGTTVTFYGWGGSEDINKWLDETVAKSLMDQYEVTLERVPMIPAEYLPKLLNEKQLDSEGTIDVLWINGENFYSAKNNDLLYGPFTEKLPNFNTYLDGTSPDVLYDFGQPVEGYEAPYGKAQMVFIGDTAQLTTLPKDHQGLLELAKAHPGKLTYIDASHFTGSAFVRNIIYDIVGYEVFLDHVADKATLKETIQPALDYLKELKPYLWREGVTYPAEDAQLDNMFEDGEVYMTMTYTPFHVAGKIADGSFPDTAQGFLFDKGTIGNTHFMAMPFNAPNKAAAMVLIHHILSPEIQVTKYDPSVWGDLPV
;
A
#
# COMPACT_ATOMS: atom_id res chain seq x y z
N MET A 1 46.66 -55.26 38.93
CA MET A 1 47.36 -54.16 38.21
C MET A 1 47.08 -54.10 36.71
N LYS A 2 46.97 -55.22 35.96
CA LYS A 2 46.75 -55.16 34.50
C LYS A 2 45.32 -54.82 34.01
N LYS A 3 44.29 -54.94 34.86
CA LYS A 3 42.89 -54.62 34.49
C LYS A 3 42.47 -53.16 34.76
N ILE A 4 43.23 -52.43 35.58
CA ILE A 4 42.93 -51.03 35.92
C ILE A 4 43.50 -50.07 34.86
N CYS A 5 44.62 -50.42 34.21
CA CYS A 5 45.19 -49.61 33.13
C CYS A 5 44.35 -49.58 31.85
N VAL A 6 43.56 -50.62 31.56
CA VAL A 6 42.74 -50.68 30.33
C VAL A 6 41.52 -49.76 30.43
N ILE A 7 40.95 -49.61 31.63
CA ILE A 7 39.81 -48.70 31.85
C ILE A 7 40.27 -47.24 31.80
N LEU A 8 41.46 -46.91 32.30
CA LEU A 8 41.98 -45.54 32.21
C LEU A 8 42.31 -45.10 30.77
N VAL A 9 42.77 -46.02 29.91
CA VAL A 9 43.08 -45.70 28.50
C VAL A 9 41.81 -45.56 27.65
N LEU A 10 40.75 -46.31 27.95
CA LEU A 10 39.44 -46.13 27.30
C LEU A 10 38.71 -44.86 27.75
N MET A 11 38.95 -44.39 28.98
CA MET A 11 38.40 -43.11 29.47
C MET A 11 39.12 -41.87 28.90
N LEU A 12 40.40 -42.00 28.54
CA LEU A 12 41.17 -40.92 27.90
C LEU A 12 40.90 -40.76 26.40
N VAL A 13 40.39 -41.79 25.73
CA VAL A 13 40.00 -41.72 24.30
C VAL A 13 38.57 -41.18 24.12
N PHE A 14 37.75 -41.18 25.17
CA PHE A 14 36.41 -40.58 25.12
C PHE A 14 36.36 -39.07 25.43
N ILE A 15 37.47 -38.48 25.90
CA ILE A 15 37.56 -37.03 26.19
C ILE A 15 38.11 -36.23 25.00
N SER A 16 38.73 -36.89 24.02
CA SER A 16 39.37 -36.23 22.86
C SER A 16 38.46 -36.02 21.64
N VAL A 17 37.19 -36.44 21.69
CA VAL A 17 36.21 -36.26 20.58
C VAL A 17 35.21 -35.12 20.87
N LEU A 18 35.37 -34.40 21.99
CA LEU A 18 34.58 -33.18 22.30
C LEU A 18 35.28 -31.88 21.88
N ALA A 19 36.28 -31.94 21.02
CA ALA A 19 36.70 -30.79 20.21
C ALA A 19 35.77 -30.65 18.99
N GLY A 20 34.45 -30.68 19.23
CA GLY A 20 33.44 -30.29 18.26
C GLY A 20 33.47 -28.79 18.13
N CYS A 21 33.53 -28.30 16.89
CA CYS A 21 33.53 -26.90 16.49
C CYS A 21 32.81 -26.01 17.51
N LYS A 22 33.58 -25.12 18.14
CA LYS A 22 33.03 -23.84 18.59
C LYS A 22 32.48 -23.21 17.30
N LYS A 23 31.18 -23.39 17.05
CA LYS A 23 30.44 -22.43 16.23
C LYS A 23 30.76 -21.12 16.94
N GLU A 24 31.56 -20.27 16.31
CA GLU A 24 31.52 -18.86 16.67
C GLU A 24 30.04 -18.53 16.65
N VAL A 25 29.50 -18.20 17.83
CA VAL A 25 28.28 -17.44 17.89
C VAL A 25 28.69 -16.14 17.25
N VAL A 26 28.57 -16.08 15.93
CA VAL A 26 28.51 -14.83 15.19
C VAL A 26 27.30 -14.19 15.82
N THR A 27 27.55 -13.29 16.78
CA THR A 27 26.55 -12.33 17.23
C THR A 27 26.05 -11.72 15.94
N GLU A 28 24.82 -12.08 15.57
CA GLU A 28 24.15 -11.57 14.40
C GLU A 28 24.26 -10.05 14.51
N LYS A 29 25.02 -9.46 13.60
CA LYS A 29 25.26 -8.02 13.61
C LYS A 29 23.88 -7.38 13.52
N ASP A 30 23.60 -6.37 14.35
CA ASP A 30 22.35 -5.66 14.19
C ASP A 30 22.32 -5.08 12.76
N ILE A 31 21.19 -5.23 12.07
CA ILE A 31 21.00 -4.65 10.73
C ILE A 31 21.24 -3.14 10.76
N ALA A 32 21.02 -2.49 11.91
CA ALA A 32 21.39 -1.10 12.15
C ALA A 32 22.88 -0.80 11.89
N ASP A 33 23.78 -1.75 12.10
CA ASP A 33 25.22 -1.59 11.92
C ASP A 33 25.74 -2.11 10.57
N MET A 34 24.91 -2.83 9.80
CA MET A 34 25.29 -3.41 8.52
C MET A 34 25.39 -2.35 7.40
N THR A 35 26.34 -2.56 6.49
CA THR A 35 26.34 -1.93 5.16
C THR A 35 25.25 -2.55 4.29
N PHE A 36 24.85 -1.87 3.22
CA PHE A 36 23.82 -2.45 2.33
C PHE A 36 24.28 -3.76 1.68
N ASP A 37 25.57 -3.90 1.33
CA ASP A 37 26.11 -5.15 0.80
C ASP A 37 26.05 -6.29 1.83
N GLU A 38 26.33 -6.01 3.12
CA GLU A 38 26.15 -7.01 4.19
C GLU A 38 24.68 -7.40 4.37
N ILE A 39 23.75 -6.44 4.22
CA ILE A 39 22.30 -6.71 4.25
C ILE A 39 21.90 -7.63 3.08
N VAL A 40 22.42 -7.39 1.87
CA VAL A 40 22.18 -8.26 0.70
C VAL A 40 22.67 -9.68 0.97
N GLU A 41 23.90 -9.83 1.48
CA GLU A 41 24.43 -11.17 1.79
C GLU A 41 23.64 -11.87 2.91
N ALA A 42 23.17 -11.14 3.91
CA ALA A 42 22.30 -11.69 4.96
C ALA A 42 20.91 -12.10 4.45
N ALA A 43 20.42 -11.47 3.35
CA ALA A 43 19.14 -11.79 2.74
C ALA A 43 19.19 -13.02 1.82
N ARG A 44 20.34 -13.34 1.21
CA ARG A 44 20.44 -14.43 0.22
C ARG A 44 19.90 -15.77 0.75
N GLY A 45 19.08 -16.43 -0.07
CA GLY A 45 18.49 -17.74 0.24
C GLY A 45 17.36 -17.70 1.26
N THR A 46 16.96 -16.52 1.74
CA THR A 46 15.82 -16.34 2.64
C THR A 46 14.52 -16.05 1.89
N THR A 47 13.42 -16.01 2.62
CA THR A 47 12.09 -15.64 2.10
C THR A 47 11.64 -14.36 2.78
N VAL A 48 11.10 -13.43 2.00
CA VAL A 48 10.48 -12.20 2.47
C VAL A 48 8.98 -12.26 2.19
N THR A 49 8.19 -11.93 3.21
CA THR A 49 6.75 -11.83 3.06
C THR A 49 6.28 -10.39 2.83
N PHE A 50 5.37 -10.21 1.88
CA PHE A 50 4.76 -8.91 1.59
C PHE A 50 3.25 -8.97 1.87
N TYR A 51 2.81 -8.23 2.88
CA TYR A 51 1.41 -8.16 3.31
C TYR A 51 0.78 -6.87 2.81
N GLY A 52 -0.37 -6.96 2.14
CA GLY A 52 -1.08 -5.80 1.63
C GLY A 52 -2.46 -6.13 1.09
N TRP A 53 -3.17 -5.09 0.64
CA TRP A 53 -4.46 -5.26 -0.02
C TRP A 53 -4.31 -6.10 -1.30
N GLY A 54 -5.16 -7.11 -1.44
CA GLY A 54 -5.10 -8.08 -2.54
C GLY A 54 -6.29 -8.04 -3.49
N GLY A 55 -7.11 -6.99 -3.45
CA GLY A 55 -8.33 -6.89 -4.25
C GLY A 55 -8.12 -6.59 -5.74
N SER A 56 -6.86 -6.35 -6.18
CA SER A 56 -6.51 -6.17 -7.59
C SER A 56 -5.62 -7.31 -8.08
N GLU A 57 -6.10 -8.02 -9.09
CA GLU A 57 -5.35 -9.09 -9.76
C GLU A 57 -4.08 -8.54 -10.43
N ASP A 58 -4.15 -7.36 -11.04
CA ASP A 58 -3.02 -6.69 -11.70
C ASP A 58 -1.86 -6.41 -10.74
N ILE A 59 -2.15 -5.85 -9.56
CA ILE A 59 -1.15 -5.60 -8.51
C ILE A 59 -0.56 -6.90 -7.99
N ASN A 60 -1.43 -7.89 -7.73
CA ASN A 60 -1.02 -9.19 -7.21
C ASN A 60 -0.07 -9.88 -8.20
N LYS A 61 -0.42 -9.89 -9.48
CA LYS A 61 0.38 -10.48 -10.55
C LYS A 61 1.71 -9.75 -10.72
N TRP A 62 1.72 -8.42 -10.62
CA TRP A 62 2.97 -7.66 -10.67
C TRP A 62 3.94 -8.06 -9.55
N LEU A 63 3.46 -8.21 -8.32
CA LEU A 63 4.29 -8.72 -7.21
C LEU A 63 4.71 -10.18 -7.44
N ASP A 64 3.76 -11.06 -7.75
CA ASP A 64 3.95 -12.52 -7.80
C ASP A 64 4.78 -12.98 -9.01
N GLU A 65 4.74 -12.25 -10.14
CA GLU A 65 5.40 -12.65 -11.38
C GLU A 65 6.58 -11.74 -11.75
N THR A 66 6.44 -10.42 -11.60
CA THR A 66 7.48 -9.47 -12.05
C THR A 66 8.49 -9.20 -10.95
N VAL A 67 8.04 -8.75 -9.78
CA VAL A 67 8.93 -8.44 -8.65
C VAL A 67 9.56 -9.71 -8.11
N ALA A 68 8.77 -10.77 -7.86
CA ALA A 68 9.29 -12.02 -7.32
C ALA A 68 10.38 -12.63 -8.21
N LYS A 69 10.17 -12.64 -9.53
CA LYS A 69 11.16 -13.15 -10.49
C LYS A 69 12.44 -12.33 -10.46
N SER A 70 12.32 -11.01 -10.57
CA SER A 70 13.48 -10.11 -10.62
C SER A 70 14.27 -10.13 -9.30
N LEU A 71 13.57 -10.17 -8.16
CA LEU A 71 14.17 -10.27 -6.84
C LEU A 71 14.96 -11.57 -6.66
N MET A 72 14.39 -12.69 -7.10
CA MET A 72 15.08 -13.99 -7.09
C MET A 72 16.32 -13.96 -7.99
N ASP A 73 16.18 -13.47 -9.23
CA ASP A 73 17.27 -13.45 -10.21
C ASP A 73 18.44 -12.55 -9.77
N GLN A 74 18.18 -11.44 -9.06
CA GLN A 74 19.21 -10.47 -8.67
C GLN A 74 19.80 -10.71 -7.26
N TYR A 75 18.98 -11.15 -6.31
CA TYR A 75 19.35 -11.19 -4.88
C TYR A 75 19.21 -12.59 -4.26
N GLU A 76 18.72 -13.59 -5.00
CA GLU A 76 18.46 -14.94 -4.48
C GLU A 76 17.49 -14.93 -3.27
N VAL A 77 16.53 -13.99 -3.26
CA VAL A 77 15.50 -13.85 -2.21
C VAL A 77 14.16 -14.29 -2.78
N THR A 78 13.43 -15.12 -2.03
CA THR A 78 12.06 -15.55 -2.40
C THR A 78 11.05 -14.53 -1.89
N LEU A 79 10.15 -14.06 -2.74
CA LEU A 79 9.01 -13.22 -2.35
C LEU A 79 7.75 -14.07 -2.16
N GLU A 80 7.10 -13.95 -1.01
CA GLU A 80 5.78 -14.51 -0.74
C GLU A 80 4.78 -13.38 -0.42
N ARG A 81 3.85 -13.11 -1.34
CA ARG A 81 2.76 -12.16 -1.10
C ARG A 81 1.64 -12.83 -0.29
N VAL A 82 1.16 -12.13 0.72
CA VAL A 82 0.02 -12.56 1.54
C VAL A 82 -1.05 -11.45 1.53
N PRO A 83 -2.25 -11.70 0.96
CA PRO A 83 -3.32 -10.70 0.99
C PRO A 83 -3.84 -10.56 2.42
N MET A 84 -3.66 -9.38 3.01
CA MET A 84 -4.15 -9.03 4.34
C MET A 84 -4.21 -7.52 4.47
N ILE A 85 -5.37 -6.99 4.89
CA ILE A 85 -5.60 -5.55 4.97
C ILE A 85 -5.18 -4.97 6.34
N PRO A 86 -4.97 -3.64 6.46
CA PRO A 86 -4.60 -3.02 7.73
C PRO A 86 -5.50 -3.34 8.91
N ALA A 87 -6.81 -3.45 8.66
CA ALA A 87 -7.80 -3.83 9.67
C ALA A 87 -7.56 -5.22 10.27
N GLU A 88 -6.80 -6.09 9.59
CA GLU A 88 -6.46 -7.45 10.03
C GLU A 88 -5.05 -7.52 10.62
N TYR A 89 -4.05 -6.96 9.95
CA TYR A 89 -2.67 -7.07 10.42
C TYR A 89 -2.35 -6.14 11.59
N LEU A 90 -2.99 -4.96 11.73
CA LEU A 90 -2.70 -4.06 12.86
C LEU A 90 -3.11 -4.67 14.21
N PRO A 91 -4.32 -5.25 14.38
CA PRO A 91 -4.66 -5.98 15.60
C PRO A 91 -3.71 -7.16 15.89
N LYS A 92 -3.26 -7.86 14.84
CA LYS A 92 -2.28 -8.94 14.97
C LYS A 92 -0.95 -8.43 15.52
N LEU A 93 -0.39 -7.34 14.96
CA LEU A 93 0.86 -6.73 15.43
C LEU A 93 0.75 -6.21 16.87
N LEU A 94 -0.39 -5.61 17.24
CA LEU A 94 -0.65 -5.19 18.61
C LEU A 94 -0.63 -6.37 19.58
N ASN A 95 -1.27 -7.48 19.22
CA ASN A 95 -1.28 -8.69 20.03
C ASN A 95 0.12 -9.31 20.15
N GLU A 96 0.87 -9.39 19.04
CA GLU A 96 2.26 -9.87 19.06
C GLU A 96 3.15 -9.01 19.96
N LYS A 97 2.99 -7.68 19.91
CA LYS A 97 3.72 -6.76 20.80
C LYS A 97 3.39 -6.96 22.26
N GLN A 98 2.10 -7.15 22.59
CA GLN A 98 1.66 -7.41 23.97
C GLN A 98 2.18 -8.74 24.52
N LEU A 99 2.34 -9.74 23.65
CA LEU A 99 2.82 -11.07 24.01
C LEU A 99 4.34 -11.25 23.84
N ASP A 100 5.06 -10.21 23.42
CA ASP A 100 6.49 -10.26 23.08
C ASP A 100 6.82 -11.45 22.15
N SER A 101 5.98 -11.63 21.12
CA SER A 101 6.02 -12.78 20.22
C SER A 101 6.82 -12.48 18.95
N GLU A 102 7.47 -13.52 18.42
CA GLU A 102 8.10 -13.48 17.10
C GLU A 102 7.07 -13.13 16.01
N GLY A 103 7.48 -12.26 15.08
CA GLY A 103 6.63 -11.82 13.98
C GLY A 103 6.58 -12.81 12.84
N THR A 104 5.62 -12.58 11.94
CA THR A 104 5.39 -13.41 10.74
C THR A 104 5.26 -12.58 9.47
N ILE A 105 5.47 -11.26 9.58
CA ILE A 105 5.26 -10.28 8.53
C ILE A 105 6.58 -9.51 8.36
N ASP A 106 7.11 -9.45 7.14
CA ASP A 106 8.36 -8.77 6.85
C ASP A 106 8.15 -7.36 6.28
N VAL A 107 7.23 -7.22 5.31
CA VAL A 107 6.87 -5.95 4.69
C VAL A 107 5.34 -5.76 4.71
N LEU A 108 4.92 -4.53 5.00
CA LEU A 108 3.53 -4.07 4.98
C LEU A 108 3.34 -3.03 3.87
N TRP A 109 2.29 -3.15 3.07
CA TRP A 109 1.71 -2.01 2.36
C TRP A 109 0.74 -1.28 3.30
N ILE A 110 1.13 -0.09 3.76
CA ILE A 110 0.42 0.67 4.80
C ILE A 110 0.40 2.15 4.43
N ASN A 111 -0.68 2.86 4.78
CA ASN A 111 -0.87 4.26 4.43
C ASN A 111 -1.75 4.99 5.46
N GLY A 112 -1.66 6.31 5.50
CA GLY A 112 -2.53 7.26 6.17
C GLY A 112 -2.76 6.97 7.66
N GLU A 113 -4.03 6.83 8.05
CA GLU A 113 -4.43 6.56 9.43
C GLU A 113 -3.87 5.24 9.97
N ASN A 114 -3.58 4.28 9.08
CA ASN A 114 -3.02 3.00 9.47
C ASN A 114 -1.54 3.17 9.85
N PHE A 115 -0.77 3.94 9.07
CA PHE A 115 0.61 4.30 9.43
C PHE A 115 0.65 5.10 10.73
N TYR A 116 -0.20 6.13 10.85
CA TYR A 116 -0.35 6.91 12.08
C TYR A 116 -0.55 6.01 13.31
N SER A 117 -1.50 5.08 13.21
CA SER A 117 -1.81 4.14 14.29
C SER A 117 -0.64 3.21 14.58
N ALA A 118 -0.02 2.62 13.55
CA ALA A 118 1.12 1.73 13.71
C ALA A 118 2.32 2.42 14.37
N LYS A 119 2.65 3.63 13.92
CA LYS A 119 3.75 4.43 14.46
C LYS A 119 3.51 4.83 15.91
N ASN A 120 2.34 5.35 16.26
CA ASN A 120 2.01 5.76 17.62
C ASN A 120 1.91 4.61 18.63
N ASN A 121 1.74 3.38 18.14
CA ASN A 121 1.76 2.18 18.96
C ASN A 121 3.10 1.44 18.87
N ASP A 122 4.16 2.06 18.34
CA ASP A 122 5.48 1.49 18.02
C ASP A 122 5.42 0.07 17.44
N LEU A 123 4.62 -0.10 16.39
CA LEU A 123 4.46 -1.37 15.66
C LEU A 123 5.39 -1.49 14.46
N LEU A 124 6.24 -0.48 14.21
CA LEU A 124 7.08 -0.41 13.02
C LEU A 124 8.56 -0.44 13.40
N TYR A 125 9.37 -1.10 12.57
CA TYR A 125 10.81 -1.01 12.60
C TYR A 125 11.26 0.17 11.74
N GLY A 126 12.16 0.98 12.28
CA GLY A 126 12.73 2.12 11.59
C GLY A 126 13.49 3.04 12.55
N PRO A 127 14.06 4.14 12.04
CA PRO A 127 14.12 4.52 10.62
C PRO A 127 15.04 3.59 9.80
N PHE A 128 14.69 3.31 8.55
CA PHE A 128 15.47 2.41 7.68
C PHE A 128 15.76 2.96 6.28
N THR A 129 15.01 3.94 5.79
CA THR A 129 15.09 4.40 4.39
C THR A 129 16.46 4.95 4.01
N GLU A 130 17.15 5.65 4.93
CA GLU A 130 18.50 6.18 4.68
C GLU A 130 19.54 5.09 4.38
N LYS A 131 19.29 3.84 4.76
CA LYS A 131 20.16 2.70 4.43
C LYS A 131 19.94 2.14 3.04
N LEU A 132 18.88 2.54 2.33
CA LEU A 132 18.54 2.00 1.02
C LEU A 132 19.21 2.85 -0.09
N PRO A 133 20.16 2.29 -0.87
CA PRO A 133 20.83 3.08 -1.90
C PRO A 133 19.87 3.65 -2.95
N ASN A 134 18.86 2.89 -3.38
CA ASN A 134 17.85 3.35 -4.33
C ASN A 134 17.01 4.52 -3.80
N PHE A 135 16.67 4.52 -2.50
CA PHE A 135 16.00 5.67 -1.88
C PHE A 135 16.85 6.93 -2.02
N ASN A 136 18.12 6.86 -1.62
CA ASN A 136 19.03 8.00 -1.63
C ASN A 136 19.44 8.47 -3.04
N THR A 137 19.33 7.59 -4.04
CA THR A 137 19.77 7.87 -5.42
C THR A 137 18.64 8.40 -6.29
N TYR A 138 17.44 7.85 -6.16
CA TYR A 138 16.35 8.09 -7.10
C TYR A 138 15.22 8.94 -6.54
N LEU A 139 15.08 9.06 -5.22
CA LEU A 139 13.98 9.80 -4.61
C LEU A 139 14.46 11.14 -4.06
N ASP A 140 13.61 12.16 -4.17
CA ASP A 140 13.76 13.40 -3.43
C ASP A 140 13.24 13.22 -2.00
N GLY A 141 14.14 12.84 -1.09
CA GLY A 141 13.84 12.67 0.33
C GLY A 141 13.38 13.95 1.05
N THR A 142 13.38 15.10 0.38
CA THR A 142 12.87 16.37 0.91
C THR A 142 11.49 16.77 0.36
N SER A 143 10.97 16.02 -0.61
CA SER A 143 9.63 16.26 -1.16
C SER A 143 8.55 16.00 -0.10
N PRO A 144 7.50 16.83 -0.01
CA PRO A 144 6.35 16.58 0.85
C PRO A 144 5.72 15.18 0.62
N ASP A 145 5.73 14.71 -0.62
CA ASP A 145 5.21 13.38 -1.02
C ASP A 145 5.98 12.21 -0.40
N VAL A 146 7.21 12.45 0.07
CA VAL A 146 8.08 11.44 0.71
C VAL A 146 8.15 11.67 2.22
N LEU A 147 8.12 12.93 2.65
CA LEU A 147 8.21 13.31 4.05
C LEU A 147 6.93 13.04 4.85
N TYR A 148 5.77 13.02 4.18
CA TYR A 148 4.48 12.90 4.83
C TYR A 148 3.60 11.83 4.20
N ASP A 149 2.99 11.02 5.07
CA ASP A 149 1.89 10.13 4.72
C ASP A 149 0.59 10.69 5.33
N PHE A 150 -0.27 11.24 4.46
CA PHE A 150 -1.54 11.90 4.82
C PHE A 150 -1.37 12.95 5.93
N GLY A 151 -0.27 13.71 5.86
CA GLY A 151 0.08 14.74 6.82
C GLY A 151 0.84 14.24 8.05
N GLN A 152 1.06 12.94 8.20
CA GLN A 152 1.90 12.37 9.26
C GLN A 152 3.36 12.29 8.82
N PRO A 153 4.32 12.84 9.60
CA PRO A 153 5.73 12.70 9.27
C PRO A 153 6.15 11.23 9.17
N VAL A 154 6.73 10.83 8.04
CA VAL A 154 7.22 9.47 7.79
C VAL A 154 8.45 9.19 8.66
N GLU A 155 9.41 10.12 8.69
CA GLU A 155 10.67 10.03 9.47
C GLU A 155 11.47 8.74 9.21
N GLY A 156 11.42 8.23 7.98
CA GLY A 156 12.16 7.04 7.55
C GLY A 156 11.58 5.70 8.03
N TYR A 157 10.39 5.68 8.61
CA TYR A 157 9.66 4.44 8.97
C TYR A 157 8.90 3.81 7.81
N GLU A 158 8.83 4.50 6.67
CA GLU A 158 8.20 4.00 5.46
C GLU A 158 9.00 4.43 4.22
N ALA A 159 9.02 3.57 3.21
CA ALA A 159 9.57 3.87 1.90
C ALA A 159 8.42 4.02 0.87
N PRO A 160 8.44 5.03 0.00
CA PRO A 160 7.45 5.17 -1.05
C PRO A 160 7.38 3.93 -1.93
N TYR A 161 6.18 3.45 -2.22
CA TYR A 161 5.92 2.32 -3.07
C TYR A 161 5.49 2.76 -4.46
N GLY A 162 4.59 3.73 -4.52
CA GLY A 162 4.03 4.33 -5.74
C GLY A 162 3.26 5.61 -5.45
N LYS A 163 2.73 6.24 -6.50
CA LYS A 163 1.84 7.39 -6.39
C LYS A 163 0.49 7.06 -7.00
N ALA A 164 -0.55 7.49 -6.32
CA ALA A 164 -1.92 7.31 -6.73
C ALA A 164 -2.59 8.67 -6.92
N GLN A 165 -3.59 8.71 -7.80
CA GLN A 165 -4.47 9.84 -7.96
C GLN A 165 -5.88 9.34 -8.18
N MET A 166 -6.83 9.87 -7.43
CA MET A 166 -8.22 9.57 -7.63
C MET A 166 -8.66 10.09 -9.00
N VAL A 167 -9.11 9.19 -9.86
CA VAL A 167 -9.60 9.49 -11.21
C VAL A 167 -11.03 8.98 -11.33
N PHE A 168 -11.88 9.79 -11.95
CA PHE A 168 -13.22 9.37 -12.37
C PHE A 168 -13.17 8.89 -13.81
N ILE A 169 -13.96 7.88 -14.13
CA ILE A 169 -14.06 7.35 -15.50
C ILE A 169 -15.53 7.40 -15.89
N GLY A 170 -15.84 7.97 -17.05
CA GLY A 170 -17.20 8.04 -17.58
C GLY A 170 -17.29 7.55 -19.02
N ASP A 171 -18.41 6.95 -19.38
CA ASP A 171 -18.67 6.53 -20.77
C ASP A 171 -19.24 7.72 -21.57
N THR A 172 -18.43 8.26 -22.49
CA THR A 172 -18.80 9.40 -23.33
C THR A 172 -19.87 9.07 -24.39
N ALA A 173 -20.19 7.79 -24.61
CA ALA A 173 -21.36 7.39 -25.40
C ALA A 173 -22.68 7.66 -24.65
N GLN A 174 -22.66 7.59 -23.31
CA GLN A 174 -23.83 7.83 -22.46
C GLN A 174 -23.85 9.27 -21.90
N LEU A 175 -22.68 9.84 -21.66
CA LEU A 175 -22.50 11.13 -20.99
C LEU A 175 -21.94 12.15 -21.98
N THR A 176 -22.77 13.10 -22.42
CA THR A 176 -22.32 14.16 -23.34
C THR A 176 -21.35 15.15 -22.69
N THR A 177 -21.31 15.21 -21.36
CA THR A 177 -20.41 16.06 -20.58
C THR A 177 -19.95 15.31 -19.33
N LEU A 178 -18.63 15.30 -19.09
CA LEU A 178 -18.06 14.79 -17.85
C LEU A 178 -18.06 15.90 -16.77
N PRO A 179 -18.45 15.60 -15.52
CA PRO A 179 -18.46 16.57 -14.44
C PRO A 179 -17.10 17.20 -14.18
N LYS A 180 -17.09 18.51 -13.91
CA LYS A 180 -15.88 19.26 -13.56
C LYS A 180 -15.77 19.57 -12.07
N ASP A 181 -16.85 19.35 -11.33
CA ASP A 181 -16.98 19.63 -9.91
C ASP A 181 -18.19 18.87 -9.34
N HIS A 182 -18.46 19.04 -8.05
CA HIS A 182 -19.61 18.49 -7.37
C HIS A 182 -20.95 18.97 -7.98
N GLN A 183 -21.04 20.19 -8.51
CA GLN A 183 -22.30 20.70 -9.07
C GLN A 183 -22.64 19.99 -10.36
N GLY A 184 -21.67 19.86 -11.26
CA GLY A 184 -21.80 19.09 -12.49
C GLY A 184 -22.12 17.62 -12.21
N LEU A 185 -21.57 17.04 -11.14
CA LEU A 185 -21.87 15.67 -10.75
C LEU A 185 -23.34 15.50 -10.31
N LEU A 186 -23.86 16.45 -9.52
CA LEU A 186 -25.25 16.46 -9.08
C LEU A 186 -26.22 16.68 -10.24
N GLU A 187 -25.91 17.60 -11.16
CA GLU A 187 -26.69 17.82 -12.37
C GLU A 187 -26.72 16.56 -13.24
N LEU A 188 -25.59 15.88 -13.38
CA LEU A 188 -25.49 14.63 -14.12
C LEU A 188 -26.32 13.51 -13.47
N ALA A 189 -26.25 13.37 -12.15
CA ALA A 189 -27.06 12.39 -11.41
C ALA A 189 -28.57 12.68 -11.57
N LYS A 190 -28.98 13.95 -11.52
CA LYS A 190 -30.37 14.36 -11.77
C LYS A 190 -30.83 14.05 -13.20
N ALA A 191 -29.94 14.21 -14.18
CA ALA A 191 -30.23 13.90 -15.58
C ALA A 191 -30.29 12.37 -15.86
N HIS A 192 -29.52 11.58 -15.10
CA HIS A 192 -29.47 10.13 -15.24
C HIS A 192 -29.72 9.41 -13.89
N PRO A 193 -30.96 9.47 -13.33
CA PRO A 193 -31.25 8.86 -12.04
C PRO A 193 -30.94 7.36 -12.05
N GLY A 194 -30.22 6.90 -11.03
CA GLY A 194 -29.84 5.50 -10.85
C GLY A 194 -28.62 5.06 -11.66
N LYS A 195 -28.02 5.93 -12.47
CA LYS A 195 -26.89 5.60 -13.36
C LYS A 195 -25.53 6.04 -12.83
N LEU A 196 -25.49 6.70 -11.68
CA LEU A 196 -24.26 7.10 -11.01
C LEU A 196 -24.26 6.52 -9.60
N THR A 197 -23.09 6.14 -9.10
CA THR A 197 -22.88 5.75 -7.71
C THR A 197 -21.42 5.96 -7.33
N TYR A 198 -21.08 5.68 -6.08
CA TYR A 198 -19.71 5.60 -5.59
C TYR A 198 -19.56 4.38 -4.69
N ILE A 199 -18.32 3.94 -4.45
CA ILE A 199 -18.04 2.79 -3.58
C ILE A 199 -18.42 3.15 -2.14
N ASP A 200 -18.85 2.17 -1.34
CA ASP A 200 -19.19 2.36 0.07
C ASP A 200 -18.15 3.21 0.80
N ALA A 201 -18.59 4.19 1.60
CA ALA A 201 -17.71 5.17 2.22
C ALA A 201 -16.74 4.58 3.27
N SER A 202 -16.98 3.34 3.73
CA SER A 202 -16.06 2.60 4.58
C SER A 202 -14.88 1.99 3.80
N HIS A 203 -15.02 1.85 2.49
CA HIS A 203 -13.94 1.40 1.60
C HIS A 203 -12.95 2.55 1.33
N PHE A 204 -11.68 2.23 1.08
CA PHE A 204 -10.63 3.22 0.86
C PHE A 204 -10.96 4.22 -0.26
N THR A 205 -11.31 3.73 -1.46
CA THR A 205 -11.71 4.56 -2.61
C THR A 205 -13.03 5.32 -2.38
N GLY A 206 -14.01 4.70 -1.71
CA GLY A 206 -15.27 5.36 -1.38
C GLY A 206 -15.09 6.52 -0.39
N SER A 207 -14.24 6.32 0.62
CA SER A 207 -13.85 7.38 1.56
C SER A 207 -13.13 8.54 0.86
N ALA A 208 -12.33 8.24 -0.18
CA ALA A 208 -11.64 9.24 -0.97
C ALA A 208 -12.60 10.08 -1.80
N PHE A 209 -13.61 9.46 -2.42
CA PHE A 209 -14.68 10.18 -3.11
C PHE A 209 -15.35 11.21 -2.19
N VAL A 210 -15.75 10.77 -0.98
CA VAL A 210 -16.39 11.65 0.00
C VAL A 210 -15.47 12.80 0.41
N ARG A 211 -14.17 12.54 0.65
CA ARG A 211 -13.18 13.58 0.95
C ARG A 211 -12.97 14.53 -0.23
N ASN A 212 -12.96 14.02 -1.45
CA ASN A 212 -12.81 14.83 -2.67
C ASN A 212 -13.97 15.82 -2.83
N ILE A 213 -15.21 15.37 -2.56
CA ILE A 213 -16.40 16.22 -2.51
C ILE A 213 -16.29 17.28 -1.41
N ILE A 214 -15.80 16.90 -0.22
CA ILE A 214 -15.55 17.85 0.86
C ILE A 214 -14.58 18.94 0.39
N TYR A 215 -13.42 18.56 -0.14
CA TYR A 215 -12.40 19.52 -0.60
C TYR A 215 -12.89 20.41 -1.73
N ASP A 216 -13.65 19.87 -2.68
CA ASP A 216 -14.21 20.66 -3.77
C ASP A 216 -15.21 21.72 -3.28
N ILE A 217 -15.94 21.45 -2.19
CA ILE A 217 -16.94 22.36 -1.62
C ILE A 217 -16.32 23.38 -0.66
N VAL A 218 -15.48 22.94 0.29
CA VAL A 218 -15.00 23.79 1.40
C VAL A 218 -13.55 24.24 1.25
N GLY A 219 -12.82 23.72 0.26
CA GLY A 219 -11.37 23.91 0.10
C GLY A 219 -10.56 22.92 0.95
N TYR A 220 -9.35 22.58 0.52
CA TYR A 220 -8.46 21.71 1.30
C TYR A 220 -7.68 22.50 2.36
N GLU A 221 -7.55 23.82 2.16
CA GLU A 221 -6.75 24.74 2.97
C GLU A 221 -7.25 24.79 4.42
N VAL A 222 -8.57 24.59 4.63
CA VAL A 222 -9.20 24.58 5.96
C VAL A 222 -8.76 23.38 6.81
N PHE A 223 -8.12 22.36 6.21
CA PHE A 223 -7.62 21.16 6.89
C PHE A 223 -6.10 21.13 7.04
N LEU A 224 -5.39 22.13 6.51
CA LEU A 224 -3.92 22.23 6.66
C LEU A 224 -3.53 22.55 8.10
N ASP A 225 -4.37 23.31 8.79
CA ASP A 225 -4.25 23.56 10.22
C ASP A 225 -5.01 22.48 11.01
N HIS A 226 -4.51 22.15 12.20
CA HIS A 226 -5.13 21.15 13.06
C HIS A 226 -6.57 21.57 13.42
N VAL A 227 -7.58 20.85 12.89
CA VAL A 227 -8.97 21.05 13.30
C VAL A 227 -9.13 20.52 14.73
N ALA A 228 -9.46 21.43 15.66
CA ALA A 228 -9.30 21.21 17.10
C ALA A 228 -10.15 20.05 17.67
N ASP A 229 -11.32 19.76 17.07
CA ASP A 229 -12.22 18.70 17.52
C ASP A 229 -13.27 18.28 16.47
N LYS A 230 -13.98 17.17 16.74
CA LYS A 230 -15.00 16.59 15.86
C LYS A 230 -16.22 17.50 15.63
N ALA A 231 -16.58 18.35 16.58
CA ALA A 231 -17.73 19.23 16.43
C ALA A 231 -17.41 20.36 15.44
N THR A 232 -16.23 20.97 15.60
CA THR A 232 -15.68 21.96 14.66
C THR A 232 -15.54 21.35 13.26
N LEU A 233 -14.95 20.15 13.15
CA LEU A 233 -14.84 19.44 11.87
C LEU A 233 -16.22 19.23 11.21
N LYS A 234 -17.22 18.80 11.98
CA LYS A 234 -18.57 18.58 11.47
C LYS A 234 -19.19 19.87 10.93
N GLU A 235 -19.02 20.98 11.64
CA GLU A 235 -19.49 22.28 11.19
C GLU A 235 -18.81 22.69 9.88
N THR A 236 -17.48 22.53 9.78
CA THR A 236 -16.71 22.81 8.57
C THR A 236 -17.20 22.01 7.37
N ILE A 237 -17.46 20.70 7.53
CA ILE A 237 -17.87 19.83 6.41
C ILE A 237 -19.40 19.79 6.19
N GLN A 238 -20.18 20.53 6.98
CA GLN A 238 -21.65 20.49 6.92
C GLN A 238 -22.19 20.77 5.50
N PRO A 239 -21.67 21.74 4.72
CA PRO A 239 -22.09 21.96 3.34
C PRO A 239 -21.95 20.72 2.45
N ALA A 240 -20.86 19.96 2.61
CA ALA A 240 -20.63 18.73 1.84
C ALA A 240 -21.56 17.59 2.27
N LEU A 241 -21.88 17.49 3.57
CA LEU A 241 -22.86 16.52 4.06
C LEU A 241 -24.26 16.79 3.51
N ASP A 242 -24.64 18.06 3.37
CA ASP A 242 -25.93 18.42 2.80
C ASP A 242 -25.97 18.17 1.29
N TYR A 243 -24.89 18.45 0.58
CA TYR A 243 -24.72 18.06 -0.82
C TYR A 243 -24.86 16.54 -1.02
N LEU A 244 -24.19 15.71 -0.22
CA LEU A 244 -24.27 14.25 -0.34
C LEU A 244 -25.69 13.72 -0.09
N LYS A 245 -26.45 14.35 0.83
CA LYS A 245 -27.88 14.04 1.03
C LYS A 245 -28.74 14.43 -0.15
N GLU A 246 -28.42 15.55 -0.82
CA GLU A 246 -29.13 15.98 -2.03
C GLU A 246 -28.82 15.07 -3.22
N LEU A 247 -27.58 14.60 -3.35
CA LEU A 247 -27.14 13.67 -4.39
C LEU A 247 -27.81 12.29 -4.25
N LYS A 248 -27.92 11.81 -3.01
CA LYS A 248 -28.33 10.43 -2.66
C LYS A 248 -29.56 9.90 -3.44
N PRO A 249 -30.71 10.60 -3.55
CA PRO A 249 -31.91 10.06 -4.19
C PRO A 249 -31.72 9.78 -5.70
N TYR A 250 -30.70 10.36 -6.32
CA TYR A 250 -30.41 10.21 -7.75
C TYR A 250 -29.38 9.12 -8.03
N LEU A 251 -28.72 8.58 -6.99
CA LEU A 251 -27.73 7.53 -7.14
C LEU A 251 -28.40 6.19 -7.46
N TRP A 252 -27.59 5.24 -7.91
CA TRP A 252 -27.97 3.84 -8.07
C TRP A 252 -28.69 3.33 -6.81
N ARG A 253 -29.87 2.73 -7.03
CA ARG A 253 -30.78 2.27 -5.95
C ARG A 253 -31.06 3.35 -4.90
N GLU A 254 -31.20 4.60 -5.32
CA GLU A 254 -31.51 5.76 -4.47
C GLU A 254 -30.49 5.95 -3.32
N GLY A 255 -29.25 5.47 -3.52
CA GLY A 255 -28.19 5.48 -2.53
C GLY A 255 -28.52 4.67 -1.26
N VAL A 256 -29.42 3.68 -1.36
CA VAL A 256 -29.75 2.76 -0.27
C VAL A 256 -28.62 1.75 -0.05
N THR A 257 -27.94 1.36 -1.12
CA THR A 257 -26.78 0.45 -1.11
C THR A 257 -25.72 0.95 -2.07
N TYR A 258 -24.46 0.65 -1.78
CA TYR A 258 -23.30 1.00 -2.60
C TYR A 258 -22.50 -0.26 -2.94
N PRO A 259 -21.76 -0.30 -4.06
CA PRO A 259 -20.77 -1.35 -4.29
C PRO A 259 -19.72 -1.34 -3.18
N ALA A 260 -19.27 -2.51 -2.76
CA ALA A 260 -18.36 -2.68 -1.63
C ALA A 260 -16.88 -2.52 -2.01
N GLU A 261 -16.53 -2.86 -3.25
CA GLU A 261 -15.15 -2.96 -3.75
C GLU A 261 -15.02 -2.26 -5.12
N ASP A 262 -13.81 -1.86 -5.50
CA ASP A 262 -13.54 -1.22 -6.80
C ASP A 262 -13.98 -2.10 -7.98
N ALA A 263 -13.61 -3.39 -7.94
CA ALA A 263 -13.97 -4.36 -8.98
C ALA A 263 -15.50 -4.50 -9.17
N GLN A 264 -16.28 -4.32 -8.10
CA GLN A 264 -17.74 -4.35 -8.23
C GLN A 264 -18.26 -3.14 -9.00
N LEU A 265 -17.74 -1.94 -8.72
CA LEU A 265 -18.14 -0.74 -9.44
C LEU A 265 -17.69 -0.78 -10.90
N ASP A 266 -16.50 -1.32 -11.17
CA ASP A 266 -16.01 -1.53 -12.54
C ASP A 266 -16.89 -2.49 -13.33
N ASN A 267 -17.29 -3.63 -12.76
CA ASN A 267 -18.21 -4.55 -13.43
C ASN A 267 -19.57 -3.88 -13.73
N MET A 268 -20.07 -3.05 -12.80
CA MET A 268 -21.31 -2.30 -13.02
C MET A 268 -21.16 -1.27 -14.16
N PHE A 269 -19.97 -0.68 -14.33
CA PHE A 269 -19.67 0.20 -15.45
C PHE A 269 -19.54 -0.58 -16.77
N GLU A 270 -18.88 -1.73 -16.73
CA GLU A 270 -18.72 -2.67 -17.86
C GLU A 270 -20.09 -3.12 -18.42
N ASP A 271 -21.01 -3.47 -17.52
CA ASP A 271 -22.37 -3.90 -17.85
C ASP A 271 -23.30 -2.74 -18.26
N GLY A 272 -22.84 -1.48 -18.17
CA GLY A 272 -23.66 -0.28 -18.41
C GLY A 272 -24.76 -0.06 -17.36
N GLU A 273 -24.66 -0.74 -16.21
CA GLU A 273 -25.55 -0.52 -15.08
C GLU A 273 -25.40 0.91 -14.55
N VAL A 274 -24.15 1.37 -14.43
CA VAL A 274 -23.77 2.76 -14.16
C VAL A 274 -22.93 3.31 -15.31
N TYR A 275 -22.90 4.63 -15.46
CA TYR A 275 -22.18 5.33 -16.52
C TYR A 275 -20.86 5.94 -16.05
N MET A 276 -20.52 5.74 -14.78
CA MET A 276 -19.27 6.19 -14.19
C MET A 276 -18.72 5.16 -13.20
N THR A 277 -17.39 5.02 -13.19
CA THR A 277 -16.61 4.34 -12.14
C THR A 277 -15.52 5.30 -11.61
N MET A 278 -14.75 4.86 -10.61
CA MET A 278 -13.66 5.61 -10.02
C MET A 278 -12.56 4.68 -9.52
N THR A 279 -11.33 5.19 -9.50
CA THR A 279 -10.14 4.43 -9.12
C THR A 279 -9.05 5.36 -8.59
N TYR A 280 -8.04 4.79 -7.93
CA TYR A 280 -6.81 5.48 -7.56
C TYR A 280 -5.67 5.30 -8.59
N THR A 281 -5.92 4.52 -9.64
CA THR A 281 -4.94 4.16 -10.67
C THR A 281 -5.18 5.00 -11.94
N PRO A 282 -4.35 6.01 -12.24
CA PRO A 282 -4.64 6.96 -13.32
C PRO A 282 -4.74 6.33 -14.71
N PHE A 283 -3.97 5.27 -14.97
CA PHE A 283 -3.98 4.57 -16.25
C PHE A 283 -4.95 3.39 -16.33
N HIS A 284 -5.79 3.18 -15.31
CA HIS A 284 -6.77 2.10 -15.26
C HIS A 284 -7.68 2.07 -16.49
N VAL A 285 -8.19 3.23 -16.92
CA VAL A 285 -9.05 3.34 -18.11
C VAL A 285 -8.34 2.85 -19.37
N ALA A 286 -7.05 3.13 -19.52
CA ALA A 286 -6.28 2.68 -20.68
C ALA A 286 -6.05 1.16 -20.63
N GLY A 287 -5.76 0.61 -19.45
CA GLY A 287 -5.63 -0.83 -19.24
C GLY A 287 -6.93 -1.57 -19.57
N LYS A 288 -8.07 -1.07 -19.05
CA LYS A 288 -9.39 -1.66 -19.27
C LYS A 288 -9.91 -1.52 -20.70
N ILE A 289 -9.51 -0.49 -21.43
CA ILE A 289 -9.79 -0.42 -22.87
C ILE A 289 -8.92 -1.45 -23.62
N ALA A 290 -7.65 -1.59 -23.25
CA ALA A 290 -6.72 -2.48 -23.93
C ALA A 290 -7.05 -3.97 -23.73
N ASP A 291 -7.56 -4.37 -22.57
CA ASP A 291 -8.01 -5.74 -22.29
C ASP A 291 -9.45 -6.02 -22.81
N GLY A 292 -10.16 -4.99 -23.26
CA GLY A 292 -11.50 -5.07 -23.84
C GLY A 292 -12.64 -5.08 -22.83
N SER A 293 -12.36 -4.86 -21.53
CA SER A 293 -13.39 -4.73 -20.51
C SER A 293 -14.19 -3.44 -20.71
N PHE A 294 -13.51 -2.30 -20.84
CA PHE A 294 -14.16 -1.01 -21.00
C PHE A 294 -14.35 -0.63 -22.48
N PRO A 295 -15.43 0.10 -22.82
CA PRO A 295 -15.62 0.57 -24.18
C PRO A 295 -14.57 1.63 -24.55
N ASP A 296 -14.25 1.75 -25.85
CA ASP A 296 -13.35 2.79 -26.40
C ASP A 296 -13.83 4.23 -26.10
N THR A 297 -15.08 4.40 -25.68
CA THR A 297 -15.68 5.67 -25.27
C THR A 297 -15.51 5.98 -23.78
N ALA A 298 -14.94 5.07 -23.00
CA ALA A 298 -14.58 5.32 -21.61
C ALA A 298 -13.45 6.37 -21.54
N GLN A 299 -13.66 7.39 -20.72
CA GLN A 299 -12.72 8.49 -20.60
C GLN A 299 -12.49 8.84 -19.13
N GLY A 300 -11.21 8.85 -18.73
CA GLY A 300 -10.78 9.37 -17.45
C GLY A 300 -10.91 10.90 -17.37
N PHE A 301 -11.33 11.41 -16.23
CA PHE A 301 -11.43 12.84 -15.96
C PHE A 301 -11.22 13.17 -14.48
N LEU A 302 -10.94 14.45 -14.23
CA LEU A 302 -10.73 15.03 -12.91
C LEU A 302 -11.65 16.23 -12.73
N PHE A 303 -11.83 16.66 -11.48
CA PHE A 303 -12.44 17.96 -11.21
C PHE A 303 -11.46 19.10 -11.52
N ASP A 304 -11.97 20.29 -11.85
CA ASP A 304 -11.17 21.46 -12.22
C ASP A 304 -10.31 21.95 -11.05
N LYS A 305 -10.75 21.75 -9.81
CA LYS A 305 -9.95 22.02 -8.60
C LYS A 305 -8.94 20.92 -8.25
N GLY A 306 -8.85 19.90 -9.09
CA GLY A 306 -8.05 18.71 -8.87
C GLY A 306 -8.79 17.61 -8.11
N THR A 307 -8.10 16.49 -7.93
CA THR A 307 -8.56 15.36 -7.14
C THR A 307 -7.49 14.93 -6.16
N ILE A 308 -7.88 14.19 -5.13
CA ILE A 308 -6.94 13.65 -4.13
C ILE A 308 -5.90 12.77 -4.81
N GLY A 309 -4.63 13.10 -4.60
CA GLY A 309 -3.50 12.22 -4.87
C GLY A 309 -2.73 11.92 -3.58
N ASN A 310 -2.00 10.81 -3.59
CA ASN A 310 -1.15 10.42 -2.47
C ASN A 310 0.02 9.56 -2.95
N THR A 311 1.13 9.62 -2.21
CA THR A 311 2.08 8.53 -2.19
C THR A 311 1.49 7.39 -1.38
N HIS A 312 1.79 6.17 -1.77
CA HIS A 312 1.52 4.99 -0.97
C HIS A 312 2.82 4.28 -0.61
N PHE A 313 2.86 3.55 0.50
CA PHE A 313 4.12 3.25 1.19
C PHE A 313 4.29 1.78 1.60
N MET A 314 5.55 1.38 1.75
CA MET A 314 5.98 0.13 2.37
C MET A 314 6.63 0.40 3.72
N ALA A 315 6.23 -0.37 4.75
CA ALA A 315 6.85 -0.34 6.07
C ALA A 315 7.31 -1.74 6.49
N MET A 316 8.10 -1.82 7.56
CA MET A 316 8.46 -3.08 8.20
C MET A 316 7.88 -3.13 9.62
N PRO A 317 7.26 -4.24 10.06
CA PRO A 317 6.86 -4.41 11.45
C PRO A 317 8.05 -4.40 12.42
N PHE A 318 7.82 -3.98 13.66
CA PHE A 318 8.84 -3.95 14.71
C PHE A 318 9.51 -5.33 14.94
N ASN A 319 8.72 -6.41 14.84
CA ASN A 319 9.13 -7.80 15.04
C ASN A 319 9.31 -8.57 13.72
N ALA A 320 9.50 -7.88 12.59
CA ALA A 320 9.77 -8.52 11.29
C ALA A 320 10.89 -9.58 11.41
N PRO A 321 10.65 -10.85 11.04
CA PRO A 321 11.63 -11.92 11.23
C PRO A 321 12.79 -11.85 10.23
N ASN A 322 12.56 -11.39 8.99
CA ASN A 322 13.56 -11.32 7.91
C ASN A 322 13.83 -9.88 7.47
N LYS A 323 14.20 -9.00 8.42
CA LYS A 323 14.48 -7.58 8.16
C LYS A 323 15.48 -7.31 7.03
N ALA A 324 16.49 -8.16 6.86
CA ALA A 324 17.46 -7.99 5.77
C ALA A 324 16.80 -8.18 4.39
N ALA A 325 16.02 -9.26 4.25
CA ALA A 325 15.28 -9.54 3.02
C ALA A 325 14.18 -8.51 2.75
N ALA A 326 13.52 -8.01 3.80
CA ALA A 326 12.58 -6.89 3.71
C ALA A 326 13.23 -5.62 3.15
N MET A 327 14.40 -5.24 3.67
CA MET A 327 15.14 -4.07 3.16
C MET A 327 15.61 -4.26 1.72
N VAL A 328 16.03 -5.47 1.33
CA VAL A 328 16.41 -5.79 -0.06
C VAL A 328 15.20 -5.69 -0.99
N LEU A 329 14.03 -6.23 -0.59
CA LEU A 329 12.80 -6.13 -1.37
C LEU A 329 12.39 -4.67 -1.58
N ILE A 330 12.34 -3.87 -0.51
CA ILE A 330 11.96 -2.46 -0.58
C ILE A 330 12.96 -1.69 -1.45
N HIS A 331 14.26 -1.91 -1.25
CA HIS A 331 15.30 -1.35 -2.12
C HIS A 331 15.07 -1.72 -3.58
N HIS A 332 14.82 -2.98 -3.88
CA HIS A 332 14.62 -3.46 -5.24
C HIS A 332 13.39 -2.83 -5.90
N ILE A 333 12.26 -2.75 -5.19
CA ILE A 333 11.04 -2.10 -5.67
C ILE A 333 11.27 -0.63 -6.02
N LEU A 334 12.14 0.07 -5.28
CA LEU A 334 12.52 1.46 -5.57
C LEU A 334 13.41 1.62 -6.81
N SER A 335 13.86 0.54 -7.45
CA SER A 335 14.69 0.68 -8.65
C SER A 335 13.87 1.22 -9.84
N PRO A 336 14.46 2.06 -10.71
CA PRO A 336 13.78 2.54 -11.92
C PRO A 336 13.29 1.39 -12.81
N GLU A 337 14.04 0.29 -12.87
CA GLU A 337 13.69 -0.89 -13.67
C GLU A 337 12.42 -1.58 -13.17
N ILE A 338 12.19 -1.60 -11.86
CA ILE A 338 10.96 -2.16 -11.29
C ILE A 338 9.83 -1.14 -11.36
N GLN A 339 10.08 0.13 -11.01
CA GLN A 339 9.07 1.18 -11.05
C GLN A 339 8.47 1.37 -12.45
N VAL A 340 9.26 1.28 -13.53
CA VAL A 340 8.74 1.42 -14.90
C VAL A 340 7.78 0.29 -15.29
N THR A 341 7.93 -0.91 -14.73
CA THR A 341 7.07 -2.05 -15.10
C THR A 341 5.64 -1.88 -14.61
N LYS A 342 5.42 -1.29 -13.43
CA LYS A 342 4.06 -1.00 -12.94
C LYS A 342 3.43 0.25 -13.54
N TYR A 343 4.22 1.12 -14.19
CA TYR A 343 3.71 2.27 -14.95
C TYR A 343 2.99 1.84 -16.24
N ASP A 344 3.26 0.64 -16.73
CA ASP A 344 2.57 0.08 -17.90
C ASP A 344 1.08 -0.18 -17.56
N PRO A 345 0.12 0.42 -18.30
CA PRO A 345 -1.31 0.20 -18.09
C PRO A 345 -1.75 -1.26 -18.29
N SER A 346 -0.99 -2.07 -19.03
CA SER A 346 -1.28 -3.49 -19.21
C SER A 346 -0.81 -4.37 -18.05
N VAL A 347 -0.14 -3.78 -17.06
CA VAL A 347 0.41 -4.47 -15.89
C VAL A 347 -0.25 -3.99 -14.59
N TRP A 348 -0.20 -2.68 -14.32
CA TRP A 348 -0.89 -2.08 -13.17
C TRP A 348 -1.35 -0.66 -13.54
N GLY A 349 -0.48 0.15 -14.15
CA GLY A 349 -0.79 1.55 -14.47
C GLY A 349 -0.66 2.51 -13.27
N ASP A 350 0.13 2.13 -12.26
CA ASP A 350 0.46 2.95 -11.10
C ASP A 350 1.57 3.95 -11.41
N LEU A 351 1.56 5.11 -10.75
CA LEU A 351 2.60 6.10 -10.99
C LEU A 351 3.88 5.74 -10.22
N PRO A 352 5.06 5.82 -10.87
CA PRO A 352 6.35 5.75 -10.19
C PRO A 352 6.52 6.81 -9.10
N VAL A 353 7.32 6.48 -8.08
CA VAL A 353 7.68 7.41 -6.99
C VAL A 353 8.86 8.30 -7.31
#